data_AF-A0A067LRP7-F1
#
_entry.id   AF-A0A067LRP7-F1
#
_cell.length_a   1.000
_cell.length_b   1.000
_cell.length_c   1.000
_cell.angle_alpha   90.00
_cell.angle_beta   90.00
_cell.angle_gamma   90.00
#
_symmetry.space_group_name_H-M   'P 1'
#
loop_
_entity.id
_entity.type
_entity.pdbx_description
1 polymer ?
#
loop_
_entity_poly.entity_id
_entity_poly.type
_entity_poly.pdbx_seq_one_letter_code
_entity_poly.pdbx_strand_id
1 'polypeptide(L)'
;MAAVDRSAALSRRFRRCRHYFLVCAPFSCPRDIWLAFYASARFAQECNSTTDNPFIDGEMCGTHRGGNLQAAVVANAMEKTWLSLFHCGKTLFAQPTKLLNPAFNHSIIQESIRVSQHRMEIRAD
;
A
#
# COMPACT_ATOMS: atom_id res chain seq x y z
N MET A 1 13.21 40.43 -16.96
CA MET A 1 13.09 39.87 -15.60
C MET A 1 11.76 39.12 -15.35
N ALA A 2 10.59 39.60 -15.78
CA ALA A 2 9.30 38.95 -15.49
C ALA A 2 9.08 37.53 -16.09
N ALA A 3 9.73 37.17 -17.21
CA ALA A 3 9.57 35.85 -17.84
C ALA A 3 10.34 34.73 -17.11
N VAL A 4 11.54 35.02 -16.58
CA VAL A 4 12.36 34.08 -15.81
C VAL A 4 11.67 33.72 -14.49
N ASP A 5 11.00 34.68 -13.85
CA ASP A 5 10.22 34.45 -12.63
C ASP A 5 9.01 33.54 -12.87
N ARG A 6 8.34 33.65 -14.02
CA ARG A 6 7.23 32.74 -14.36
C ARG A 6 7.72 31.33 -14.61
N SER A 7 8.86 31.14 -15.28
CA SER A 7 9.48 29.82 -15.47
C SER A 7 9.91 29.18 -14.15
N ALA A 8 10.47 29.98 -13.22
CA ALA A 8 10.83 29.52 -11.88
C ALA A 8 9.57 29.16 -11.06
N ALA A 9 8.51 29.98 -11.10
CA ALA A 9 7.24 29.70 -10.42
C ALA A 9 6.51 28.47 -10.99
N LEU A 10 6.56 28.28 -12.31
CA LEU A 10 5.98 27.11 -12.98
C LEU A 10 6.76 25.84 -12.64
N SER A 11 8.09 25.92 -12.58
CA SER A 11 8.94 24.81 -12.12
C SER A 11 8.68 24.46 -10.64
N ARG A 12 8.40 25.45 -9.78
CA ARG A 12 8.02 25.25 -8.38
C ARG A 12 6.63 24.60 -8.26
N ARG A 13 5.66 24.99 -9.10
CA ARG A 13 4.34 24.34 -9.18
C ARG A 13 4.43 22.89 -9.70
N PHE A 14 5.27 22.65 -10.71
CA PHE A 14 5.47 21.31 -11.27
C PHE A 14 6.20 20.35 -10.30
N ARG A 15 7.11 20.86 -9.46
CA ARG A 15 7.74 20.07 -8.37
C ARG A 15 6.72 19.59 -7.34
N ARG A 16 5.68 20.38 -7.05
CA ARG A 16 4.64 20.04 -6.06
C ARG A 16 3.80 18.82 -6.48
N CYS A 17 3.51 18.68 -7.78
CA CYS A 17 2.66 17.61 -8.33
C CYS A 17 3.31 16.21 -8.37
N ARG A 18 4.59 16.04 -8.01
CA ARG A 18 5.27 14.71 -8.02
C ARG A 18 5.07 13.87 -6.74
N HIS A 19 4.15 14.27 -5.87
CA HIS A 19 3.94 13.66 -4.55
C HIS A 19 2.93 12.50 -4.49
N TYR A 20 2.50 11.95 -5.64
CA TYR A 20 1.48 10.88 -5.74
C TYR A 20 1.54 9.83 -4.62
N PHE A 21 2.71 9.25 -4.31
CA PHE A 21 2.80 8.24 -3.26
C PHE A 21 2.55 8.71 -1.82
N LEU A 22 2.86 9.95 -1.45
CA LEU A 22 2.59 10.49 -0.10
C LEU A 22 1.15 11.00 0.01
N VAL A 23 0.62 11.56 -1.08
CA VAL A 23 -0.73 12.13 -1.13
C VAL A 23 -1.79 11.03 -1.34
N CYS A 24 -1.47 9.97 -2.09
CA CYS A 24 -2.37 8.84 -2.33
C CYS A 24 -2.21 7.71 -1.31
N ALA A 25 -1.13 7.67 -0.51
CA ALA A 25 -0.98 6.71 0.60
C ALA A 25 -2.21 6.68 1.54
N PRO A 26 -2.75 7.83 2.03
CA PRO A 26 -3.94 7.81 2.87
C PRO A 26 -5.22 7.33 2.14
N PHE A 27 -5.20 7.20 0.82
CA PHE A 27 -6.33 6.65 0.04
C PHE A 27 -6.15 5.15 -0.29
N SER A 28 -4.92 4.71 -0.57
CA SER A 28 -4.62 3.30 -0.83
C SER A 28 -4.54 2.46 0.45
N CYS A 29 -3.94 2.98 1.53
CA CYS A 29 -3.80 2.24 2.79
C CYS A 29 -5.14 1.76 3.40
N PRO A 30 -6.22 2.59 3.46
CA PRO A 30 -7.49 2.13 4.00
C PRO A 30 -8.09 0.95 3.22
N ARG A 31 -7.94 0.94 1.90
CA ARG A 31 -8.40 -0.16 1.05
C ARG A 31 -7.67 -1.45 1.38
N ASP A 32 -6.34 -1.40 1.47
CA ASP A 32 -5.51 -2.59 1.69
C ASP A 32 -5.72 -3.16 3.11
N ILE A 33 -5.87 -2.28 4.11
CA ILE A 33 -6.23 -2.67 5.49
C ILE A 33 -7.63 -3.32 5.50
N TRP A 34 -8.60 -2.74 4.82
CA TRP A 34 -9.96 -3.30 4.74
C TRP A 34 -9.96 -4.68 4.08
N LEU A 35 -9.20 -4.88 3.01
CA LEU A 35 -9.07 -6.21 2.37
C LEU A 35 -8.53 -7.26 3.35
N ALA A 36 -7.54 -6.90 4.17
CA ALA A 36 -6.97 -7.81 5.16
C ALA A 36 -7.98 -8.18 6.25
N PHE A 37 -8.73 -7.20 6.79
CA PHE A 37 -9.81 -7.46 7.76
C PHE A 37 -10.96 -8.28 7.17
N TYR A 38 -11.34 -8.01 5.92
CA TYR A 38 -12.39 -8.77 5.24
C TYR A 38 -11.96 -10.22 5.05
N ALA A 39 -10.72 -10.46 4.61
CA ALA A 39 -10.22 -11.81 4.39
C ALA A 39 -10.12 -12.62 5.69
N SER A 40 -9.66 -12.01 6.80
CA SER A 40 -9.60 -12.69 8.10
C SER A 40 -10.99 -13.08 8.60
N ALA A 41 -11.98 -12.20 8.46
CA ALA A 41 -13.36 -12.50 8.82
C ALA A 41 -13.95 -13.65 7.98
N ARG A 42 -13.66 -13.69 6.68
CA ARG A 42 -14.12 -14.78 5.80
C ARG A 42 -13.43 -16.11 6.10
N PHE A 43 -12.15 -16.08 6.43
CA PHE A 43 -11.42 -17.25 6.87
C PHE A 43 -12.00 -17.81 8.17
N ALA A 44 -12.27 -16.94 9.16
CA ALA A 44 -12.90 -17.34 10.42
C ALA A 44 -14.31 -17.92 10.21
N GLN A 45 -15.10 -17.34 9.29
CA GLN A 45 -16.42 -17.86 8.95
C GLN A 45 -16.33 -19.26 8.33
N GLU A 46 -15.39 -19.49 7.42
CA GLU A 46 -15.19 -20.79 6.78
C GLU A 46 -14.73 -21.85 7.78
N CYS A 47 -13.80 -21.51 8.68
CA CYS A 47 -13.35 -22.43 9.73
C CYS A 47 -14.46 -22.86 10.69
N ASN A 48 -15.54 -22.07 10.80
CA ASN A 48 -16.72 -22.37 11.60
C ASN A 48 -17.93 -22.80 10.75
N SER A 49 -17.72 -23.10 9.47
CA SER A 49 -18.76 -23.58 8.56
C SER A 49 -18.73 -25.11 8.49
N THR A 50 -19.90 -25.73 8.38
CA THR A 50 -20.01 -27.17 8.13
C THR A 50 -19.62 -27.46 6.69
N THR A 51 -18.37 -27.87 6.47
CA THR A 51 -17.84 -28.24 5.14
C THR A 51 -18.07 -29.70 4.77
N ASP A 52 -18.66 -30.47 5.68
CA ASP A 52 -18.96 -31.88 5.48
C ASP A 52 -20.18 -32.09 4.56
N ASN A 53 -20.08 -33.07 3.66
CA ASN A 53 -21.16 -33.50 2.79
C ASN A 53 -21.21 -35.04 2.77
N PRO A 54 -22.39 -35.66 2.90
CA PRO A 54 -23.71 -35.04 3.00
C PRO A 54 -24.02 -34.44 4.38
N PHE A 55 -24.73 -33.31 4.39
CA PHE A 55 -25.26 -32.72 5.61
C PHE A 55 -26.50 -33.50 6.05
N ILE A 56 -26.46 -34.06 7.26
CA ILE A 56 -27.54 -34.88 7.82
C ILE A 56 -28.36 -33.98 8.75
N ASP A 57 -29.62 -33.73 8.39
CA ASP A 57 -30.55 -32.99 9.23
C ASP A 57 -31.39 -33.97 10.08
N GLY A 58 -31.23 -33.86 11.40
CA GLY A 58 -31.93 -34.70 12.38
C GLY A 58 -33.39 -34.31 12.60
N GLU A 59 -33.79 -33.07 12.28
CA GLU A 59 -35.18 -32.62 12.49
C GLU A 59 -36.09 -33.02 11.32
N MET A 60 -35.59 -32.89 10.08
CA MET A 60 -36.36 -33.28 8.88
C MET A 60 -36.10 -34.72 8.43
N CYS A 61 -35.22 -35.47 9.11
CA CYS A 61 -34.80 -36.82 8.73
C CYS A 61 -34.38 -36.87 7.25
N GLY A 62 -33.56 -35.90 6.85
CA GLY A 62 -33.20 -35.63 5.45
C GLY A 62 -31.69 -35.58 5.25
N THR A 63 -31.22 -36.08 4.10
CA THR A 63 -29.80 -35.98 3.69
C THR A 63 -29.67 -34.90 2.63
N HIS A 64 -29.09 -33.75 2.98
CA HIS A 64 -28.82 -32.66 2.06
C HIS A 64 -27.47 -32.86 1.39
N ARG A 65 -27.48 -33.02 0.06
CA ARG A 65 -26.27 -33.07 -0.76
C ARG A 65 -26.04 -31.68 -1.34
N GLY A 66 -24.97 -31.01 -0.91
CA GLY A 66 -24.60 -29.67 -1.36
C GLY A 66 -23.14 -29.56 -1.81
N GLY A 67 -22.71 -28.35 -2.12
CA GLY A 67 -21.35 -28.00 -2.53
C GLY A 67 -20.47 -27.42 -1.42
N ASN A 68 -20.80 -27.66 -0.14
CA ASN A 68 -20.06 -27.10 1.02
C ASN A 68 -18.62 -27.61 1.18
N LEU A 69 -18.22 -28.61 0.39
CA LEU A 69 -16.83 -29.08 0.31
C LEU A 69 -15.91 -28.11 -0.46
N GLN A 70 -16.49 -27.16 -1.21
CA GLN A 70 -15.73 -26.28 -2.08
C GLN A 70 -15.25 -25.03 -1.33
N ALA A 71 -13.97 -25.02 -0.95
CA ALA A 71 -13.29 -23.93 -0.25
C ALA A 71 -13.02 -22.68 -1.12
N ALA A 72 -13.99 -22.27 -1.96
CA ALA A 72 -13.89 -21.11 -2.84
C ALA A 72 -13.75 -19.79 -2.03
N VAL A 73 -14.35 -19.73 -0.85
CA VAL A 73 -14.24 -18.59 0.07
C VAL A 73 -12.80 -18.41 0.55
N VAL A 74 -12.09 -19.51 0.86
CA VAL A 74 -10.68 -19.47 1.26
C VAL A 74 -9.80 -18.97 0.13
N ALA A 75 -9.98 -19.50 -1.09
CA ALA A 75 -9.19 -19.07 -2.25
C ALA A 75 -9.33 -17.56 -2.51
N ASN A 76 -10.57 -17.05 -2.46
CA ASN A 76 -10.84 -15.62 -2.64
C ASN A 76 -10.28 -14.75 -1.49
N ALA A 77 -10.37 -15.23 -0.24
CA ALA A 77 -9.77 -14.55 0.90
C ALA A 77 -8.22 -14.47 0.79
N MET A 78 -7.59 -15.53 0.29
CA MET A 78 -6.14 -15.59 0.08
C MET A 78 -5.68 -14.67 -1.06
N GLU A 79 -6.44 -14.60 -2.15
CA GLU A 79 -6.12 -13.67 -3.25
C GLU A 79 -6.21 -12.20 -2.81
N LYS A 80 -7.20 -11.86 -1.96
CA LYS A 80 -7.35 -10.52 -1.38
C LYS A 80 -6.22 -10.15 -0.42
N THR A 81 -5.78 -11.09 0.41
CA THR A 81 -4.63 -10.85 1.31
C THR A 81 -3.33 -10.69 0.53
N TRP A 82 -3.11 -11.50 -0.51
CA TRP A 82 -1.97 -11.34 -1.40
C TRP A 82 -1.92 -9.95 -2.04
N LEU A 83 -3.03 -9.49 -2.63
CA LEU A 83 -3.12 -8.18 -3.29
C LEU A 83 -2.86 -7.03 -2.31
N SER A 84 -3.40 -7.12 -1.10
CA SER A 84 -3.16 -6.15 -0.02
C SER A 84 -1.67 -6.06 0.33
N LEU A 85 -1.02 -7.21 0.56
CA LEU A 85 0.41 -7.27 0.87
C LEU A 85 1.29 -6.72 -0.27
N PHE A 86 0.94 -7.01 -1.52
CA PHE A 86 1.67 -6.49 -2.67
C PHE A 86 1.62 -4.94 -2.75
N HIS A 87 0.45 -4.34 -2.51
CA HIS A 87 0.30 -2.88 -2.46
C HIS A 87 1.01 -2.26 -1.26
N CYS A 88 0.95 -2.91 -0.10
CA CYS A 88 1.72 -2.50 1.08
C CYS A 88 3.23 -2.50 0.77
N GLY A 89 3.74 -3.55 0.14
CA GLY A 89 5.15 -3.64 -0.28
C GLY A 89 5.56 -2.52 -1.24
N LYS A 90 4.73 -2.21 -2.24
CA LYS A 90 4.99 -1.07 -3.15
C LYS A 90 5.06 0.26 -2.40
N THR A 91 4.17 0.47 -1.44
CA THR A 91 4.13 1.71 -0.65
C THR A 91 5.33 1.82 0.30
N LEU A 92 5.67 0.72 0.98
CA LEU A 92 6.84 0.62 1.86
C LEU A 92 8.15 0.81 1.11
N PHE A 93 8.25 0.39 -0.15
CA PHE A 93 9.45 0.62 -0.97
C PHE A 93 9.50 2.03 -1.57
N ALA A 94 8.35 2.58 -2.01
CA ALA A 94 8.31 3.88 -2.65
C ALA A 94 8.61 5.05 -1.71
N GLN A 95 8.20 4.97 -0.45
CA GLN A 95 8.45 6.01 0.57
C GLN A 95 9.94 6.25 0.85
N PRO A 96 10.76 5.24 1.21
CA PRO A 96 12.19 5.43 1.46
C PRO A 96 12.95 5.78 0.19
N THR A 97 12.55 5.30 -0.99
CA THR A 97 13.19 5.68 -2.26
C THR A 97 13.07 7.19 -2.51
N LYS A 98 11.95 7.81 -2.13
CA LYS A 98 11.80 9.26 -2.15
C LYS A 98 12.63 9.95 -1.08
N LEU A 99 12.67 9.38 0.11
CA LEU A 99 13.41 9.94 1.24
C LEU A 99 14.92 9.92 0.98
N LEU A 100 15.45 8.87 0.35
CA LEU A 100 16.87 8.73 0.04
C LEU A 100 17.31 9.57 -1.16
N ASN A 101 16.40 9.93 -2.06
CA ASN A 101 16.75 10.70 -3.25
C ASN A 101 16.79 12.21 -2.95
N PRO A 102 17.97 12.87 -3.01
CA PRO A 102 18.11 14.29 -2.70
C PRO A 102 17.37 15.21 -3.70
N ALA A 103 16.98 14.73 -4.88
CA ALA A 103 16.16 15.47 -5.83
C ALA A 103 14.66 15.48 -5.49
N PHE A 104 14.20 14.52 -4.67
CA PHE A 104 12.79 14.37 -4.27
C PHE A 104 12.55 14.68 -2.80
N ASN A 105 13.59 14.67 -1.96
CA ASN A 105 13.44 14.95 -0.55
C ASN A 105 13.59 16.46 -0.29
N HIS A 106 12.51 17.09 0.18
CA HIS A 106 12.50 18.52 0.48
C HIS A 106 13.19 18.75 1.84
N SER A 107 14.17 19.66 1.84
CA SER A 107 15.01 20.16 2.95
C SER A 107 16.03 19.21 3.59
N ILE A 108 15.67 18.04 4.12
CA ILE A 108 16.56 17.29 5.03
C ILE A 108 17.91 16.84 4.42
N ILE A 109 17.92 16.26 3.22
CA ILE A 109 19.18 15.80 2.59
C ILE A 109 19.87 16.93 1.83
N GLN A 110 19.11 17.86 1.23
CA GLN A 110 19.68 18.94 0.45
C GLN A 110 20.49 19.94 1.30
N GLU A 111 20.03 20.21 2.53
CA GLU A 111 20.77 21.02 3.50
C GLU A 111 22.08 20.32 3.89
N SER A 112 22.02 19.00 4.16
CA SER A 112 23.20 18.21 4.55
C SER A 112 24.26 18.13 3.45
N ILE A 113 23.85 17.99 2.18
CA ILE A 113 24.77 17.99 1.03
C ILE A 113 25.37 19.37 0.84
N ARG A 114 24.57 20.45 0.96
CA ARG A 114 25.08 21.82 0.84
C ARG A 114 26.11 22.14 1.92
N VAL A 115 25.83 21.79 3.17
CA VAL A 115 26.79 21.96 4.29
C VAL A 115 28.05 21.14 4.04
N SER A 116 27.92 19.92 3.53
CA SER A 116 29.07 19.06 3.22
C SER A 116 29.92 19.61 2.08
N GLN A 117 29.32 20.13 1.00
CA GLN A 117 30.06 20.75 -0.10
C GLN A 117 30.75 22.04 0.34
N HIS A 118 30.08 22.88 1.12
CA HIS A 118 30.67 24.10 1.67
C HIS A 118 31.84 23.81 2.62
N ARG A 119 31.76 22.73 3.42
CA ARG A 119 32.86 22.27 4.28
C ARG A 119 34.08 21.76 3.52
N MET A 120 33.90 21.26 2.31
CA MET A 120 34.99 20.77 1.47
C MET A 120 35.70 21.91 0.75
N GLU A 121 34.98 22.97 0.34
CA GLU A 121 35.58 24.20 -0.20
C GLU A 121 36.51 24.88 0.81
N ILE A 122 36.04 25.11 2.05
CA ILE A 122 36.84 25.77 3.11
C ILE A 122 38.11 24.98 3.48
N ARG A 123 38.16 23.68 3.16
CA ARG A 123 39.29 22.79 3.49
C ARG A 123 40.28 22.63 2.34
N ALA A 124 39.94 23.12 1.15
CA ALA A 124 40.77 23.08 -0.05
C ALA A 124 41.61 24.36 -0.22
N ASP A 125 41.33 25.40 0.59
CA ASP A 125 42.08 26.65 0.73
C ASP A 125 43.10 26.56 1.89
#